data_AF-A0A920UAI1-F1
#
_entry.id   AF-A0A920UAI1-F1
#
_cell.length_a   1.000
_cell.length_b   1.000
_cell.length_c   1.000
_cell.angle_alpha   90.00
_cell.angle_beta   90.00
_cell.angle_gamma   90.00
#
_symmetry.space_group_name_H-M   'P 1'
#
loop_
_entity.id
_entity.type
_entity.pdbx_description
1 polymer ?
#
loop_
_entity_poly.entity_id
_entity_poly.type
_entity_poly.pdbx_seq_one_letter_code
_entity_poly.pdbx_strand_id
1 'polypeptide(L)'
;MAIEAAVANGGSIDGSTLVTTLEPCHHEGRTGPCTDAVVAAGVARVVVAVEDPDPQVAGRGIAGLREAGLEVVVGVRADEVAEQLAPYLHHRRTGRPLVVLKMATTVDGRIAAPDGSSRWVTGPEARADVHRMRAESDAVCVGSGNRTGRRSPVGCPRLA
;
A
#
# COMPACT_ATOMS: atom_id res chain seq x y z
N MET A 1 2.63 15.11 8.21
CA MET A 1 1.56 15.15 7.19
C MET A 1 1.86 16.21 6.12
N ALA A 2 1.26 16.12 4.92
CA ALA A 2 1.45 17.12 3.85
C ALA A 2 1.07 18.55 4.28
N ILE A 3 0.01 18.68 5.09
CA ILE A 3 -0.41 19.95 5.70
C ILE A 3 0.71 20.52 6.57
N GLU A 4 1.22 19.77 7.55
CA GLU A 4 2.31 20.23 8.43
C GLU A 4 3.57 20.61 7.63
N ALA A 5 3.91 19.83 6.61
CA ALA A 5 5.06 20.13 5.76
C ALA A 5 4.85 21.44 4.96
N ALA A 6 3.65 21.69 4.44
CA ALA A 6 3.35 22.94 3.75
C ALA A 6 3.43 24.15 4.69
N VAL A 7 2.87 24.06 5.91
CA VAL A 7 2.99 25.11 6.94
C VAL A 7 4.45 25.35 7.32
N ALA A 8 5.22 24.28 7.57
CA ALA A 8 6.62 24.38 7.98
C ALA A 8 7.51 25.06 6.92
N ASN A 9 7.14 24.96 5.65
CA ASN A 9 7.83 25.63 4.54
C ASN A 9 7.30 27.05 4.26
N GLY A 10 6.45 27.61 5.15
CA GLY A 10 5.90 28.96 5.03
C GLY A 10 4.75 29.09 4.02
N GLY A 11 4.18 27.98 3.56
CA GLY A 11 3.00 27.98 2.69
C GLY A 11 1.72 28.29 3.47
N SER A 12 0.81 29.05 2.85
CA SER A 12 -0.57 29.14 3.32
C SER A 12 -1.40 27.97 2.80
N ILE A 13 -2.22 27.39 3.67
CA ILE A 13 -3.13 26.26 3.34
C ILE A 13 -4.58 26.73 3.26
N ASP A 14 -4.85 27.94 3.75
CA ASP A 14 -6.17 28.54 3.70
C ASP A 14 -6.66 28.69 2.26
N GLY A 15 -7.88 28.23 1.99
CA GLY A 15 -8.49 28.22 0.66
C GLY A 15 -7.92 27.17 -0.32
N SER A 16 -6.98 26.33 0.11
CA SER A 16 -6.31 25.37 -0.79
C SER A 16 -7.16 24.15 -1.16
N THR A 17 -6.67 23.35 -2.11
CA THR A 17 -7.22 22.03 -2.45
C THR A 17 -6.29 20.92 -1.96
N LEU A 18 -6.81 20.01 -1.14
CA LEU A 18 -6.15 18.77 -0.76
C LEU A 18 -6.50 17.66 -1.74
N VAL A 19 -5.49 17.01 -2.33
CA VAL A 19 -5.68 15.83 -3.17
C VAL A 19 -5.14 14.61 -2.42
N THR A 20 -5.98 13.60 -2.22
CA THR A 20 -5.63 12.37 -1.51
C THR A 20 -6.05 11.14 -2.29
N THR A 21 -5.22 10.10 -2.20
CA THR A 21 -5.47 8.80 -2.84
C THR A 21 -6.56 8.01 -2.11
N LEU A 22 -6.60 8.09 -0.78
CA LEU A 22 -7.59 7.41 0.05
C LEU A 22 -8.39 8.42 0.87
N GLU A 23 -9.62 8.07 1.22
CA GLU A 23 -10.48 8.86 2.12
C GLU A 23 -9.75 9.26 3.43
N PRO A 24 -9.78 10.54 3.83
CA PRO A 24 -9.21 10.98 5.10
C PRO A 24 -9.87 10.30 6.30
N CYS A 25 -9.06 9.87 7.25
CA CYS A 25 -9.51 9.20 8.47
C CYS A 25 -10.44 10.09 9.32
N HIS A 26 -11.52 9.50 9.85
CA HIS A 26 -12.52 10.16 10.71
C HIS A 26 -12.70 9.47 12.08
N HIS A 27 -11.63 8.86 12.59
CA HIS A 27 -11.63 8.18 13.87
C HIS A 27 -10.45 8.65 14.71
N GLU A 28 -10.58 8.57 16.04
CA GLU A 28 -9.49 8.83 16.96
C GLU A 28 -8.50 7.66 16.91
N GLY A 29 -7.28 7.93 16.47
CA GLY A 29 -6.20 6.95 16.39
C GLY A 29 -5.10 7.24 17.40
N ARG A 30 -3.84 7.16 16.95
CA ARG A 30 -2.69 7.66 17.73
C ARG A 30 -2.59 9.18 17.71
N THR A 31 -3.13 9.78 16.66
CA THR A 31 -3.34 11.21 16.47
C THR A 31 -4.85 11.42 16.26
N GLY A 32 -5.31 12.65 16.42
CA GLY A 32 -6.70 13.01 16.12
C GLY A 32 -7.08 12.81 14.66
N PRO A 33 -8.38 12.91 14.32
CA PRO A 33 -8.89 12.63 12.99
C PRO A 33 -8.27 13.52 11.92
N CYS A 34 -7.97 12.93 10.77
CA CYS A 34 -7.44 13.63 9.61
C CYS A 34 -8.42 14.72 9.14
N THR A 35 -9.72 14.44 9.21
CA THR A 35 -10.78 15.41 8.86
C THR A 35 -10.68 16.70 9.66
N ASP A 36 -10.41 16.59 10.96
CA ASP A 36 -10.39 17.74 11.87
C ASP A 36 -9.17 18.61 11.57
N ALA A 37 -8.03 17.97 11.29
CA ALA A 37 -6.82 18.67 10.85
C ALA A 37 -7.02 19.40 9.50
N VAL A 38 -7.75 18.79 8.56
CA VAL A 38 -8.06 19.40 7.26
C VAL A 38 -8.96 20.63 7.43
N VAL A 39 -10.02 20.51 8.23
CA VAL A 39 -10.94 21.62 8.52
C VAL A 39 -10.21 22.74 9.26
N ALA A 40 -9.43 22.42 10.29
CA ALA A 40 -8.67 23.40 11.07
C ALA A 40 -7.60 24.12 10.22
N ALA A 41 -7.09 23.48 9.18
CA ALA A 41 -6.11 24.08 8.27
C ALA A 41 -6.72 25.06 7.24
N GLY A 42 -8.05 25.19 7.18
CA GLY A 42 -8.72 26.10 6.25
C GLY A 42 -8.74 25.61 4.80
N VAL A 43 -8.60 24.30 4.57
CA VAL A 43 -8.74 23.72 3.22
C VAL A 43 -10.16 23.97 2.70
N ALA A 44 -10.30 24.47 1.48
CA ALA A 44 -11.61 24.74 0.87
C ALA A 44 -12.18 23.53 0.12
N ARG A 45 -11.28 22.69 -0.43
CA ARG A 45 -11.65 21.59 -1.32
C ARG A 45 -10.82 20.35 -1.06
N VAL A 46 -11.46 19.18 -1.10
CA VAL A 46 -10.81 17.87 -0.99
C VAL A 46 -11.17 17.01 -2.19
N VAL A 47 -10.15 16.48 -2.87
CA VAL A 47 -10.30 15.51 -3.97
C VAL A 47 -9.80 14.17 -3.46
N VAL A 48 -10.70 13.18 -3.42
CA VAL A 48 -10.44 11.82 -2.95
C VAL A 48 -10.51 10.86 -4.13
N ALA A 49 -9.50 10.03 -4.34
CA ALA A 49 -9.55 9.04 -5.41
C ALA A 49 -10.43 7.83 -5.03
N VAL A 50 -10.19 7.22 -3.87
CA VAL A 50 -10.89 5.99 -3.43
C VAL A 50 -11.49 6.18 -2.04
N GLU A 51 -12.75 5.78 -1.87
CA GLU A 51 -13.41 5.68 -0.56
C GLU A 51 -12.84 4.50 0.24
N ASP A 52 -12.59 4.69 1.54
CA ASP A 52 -11.95 3.64 2.35
C ASP A 52 -12.96 2.52 2.68
N PRO A 53 -12.71 1.26 2.28
CA PRO A 53 -13.61 0.15 2.62
C PRO A 53 -13.56 -0.25 4.10
N ASP A 54 -12.66 0.32 4.92
CA ASP A 54 -12.61 0.06 6.35
C ASP A 54 -13.95 0.46 7.02
N PRO A 55 -14.64 -0.46 7.72
CA PRO A 55 -15.91 -0.16 8.38
C PRO A 55 -15.86 0.98 9.41
N GLN A 56 -14.68 1.31 9.93
CA GLN A 56 -14.50 2.44 10.84
C GLN A 56 -14.51 3.80 10.12
N VAL A 57 -14.22 3.82 8.81
CA VAL A 57 -14.08 5.04 8.01
C VAL A 57 -15.16 5.15 6.93
N ALA A 58 -15.40 4.09 6.14
CA ALA A 58 -16.37 3.98 5.05
C ALA A 58 -17.35 5.16 4.87
N GLY A 59 -16.88 6.21 4.17
CA GLY A 59 -17.67 7.38 3.79
C GLY A 59 -17.90 8.42 4.90
N ARG A 60 -17.56 8.12 6.16
CA ARG A 60 -17.70 9.04 7.30
C ARG A 60 -16.76 10.23 7.21
N GLY A 61 -15.54 10.03 6.70
CA GLY A 61 -14.60 11.12 6.50
C GLY A 61 -15.05 12.07 5.40
N ILE A 62 -15.52 11.51 4.29
CA ILE A 62 -16.14 12.28 3.20
C ILE A 62 -17.37 13.04 3.70
N ALA A 63 -18.26 12.39 4.46
CA ALA A 63 -19.45 13.02 5.02
C ALA A 63 -19.08 14.16 5.99
N GLY A 64 -18.18 13.91 6.95
CA GLY A 64 -17.76 14.92 7.91
C GLY A 64 -17.12 16.16 7.27
N LEU A 65 -16.32 15.97 6.21
CA LEU A 65 -15.75 17.10 5.46
C LEU A 65 -16.83 17.93 4.73
N ARG A 66 -17.84 17.26 4.16
CA ARG A 66 -18.98 17.96 3.53
C ARG A 66 -19.83 18.70 4.54
N GLU A 67 -20.08 18.10 5.70
CA GLU A 67 -20.82 18.73 6.81
C GLU A 67 -20.10 19.96 7.36
N ALA A 68 -18.76 19.95 7.36
CA ALA A 68 -17.93 21.10 7.69
C ALA A 68 -17.90 22.19 6.59
N GLY A 69 -18.60 21.99 5.47
CA GLY A 69 -18.76 22.97 4.40
C GLY A 69 -17.71 22.93 3.29
N LEU A 70 -16.86 21.90 3.25
CA LEU A 70 -15.84 21.77 2.20
C LEU A 70 -16.42 21.16 0.92
N GLU A 71 -15.91 21.57 -0.23
CA GLU A 71 -16.20 20.89 -1.50
C GLU A 71 -15.45 19.55 -1.53
N VAL A 72 -16.16 18.42 -1.65
CA VAL A 72 -15.54 17.08 -1.71
C VAL A 72 -15.89 16.35 -3.00
N VAL A 73 -14.87 16.15 -3.84
CA VAL A 73 -14.94 15.37 -5.09
C VAL A 73 -14.36 13.99 -4.86
N VAL A 74 -15.06 12.95 -5.30
CA VAL A 74 -14.66 11.55 -5.10
C VAL A 74 -14.57 10.84 -6.46
N GLY A 75 -13.61 9.94 -6.61
CA GLY A 75 -13.49 9.05 -7.78
C GLY A 75 -12.49 9.50 -8.84
N VAL A 76 -11.72 10.56 -8.60
CA VAL A 76 -10.71 11.04 -9.56
C VAL A 76 -9.55 10.04 -9.61
N ARG A 77 -9.28 9.46 -10.79
CA ARG A 77 -8.23 8.43 -10.97
C ARG A 77 -8.43 7.19 -10.08
N ALA A 78 -9.69 6.87 -9.77
CA ALA A 78 -10.02 5.79 -8.82
C ALA A 78 -9.42 4.43 -9.23
N ASP A 79 -9.46 4.07 -10.51
CA ASP A 79 -8.95 2.78 -10.99
C ASP A 79 -7.43 2.67 -10.77
N GLU A 80 -6.68 3.70 -11.15
CA GLU A 80 -5.21 3.73 -11.03
C GLU A 80 -4.76 3.72 -9.56
N VAL A 81 -5.50 4.43 -8.71
CA VAL A 81 -5.23 4.42 -7.27
C VAL A 81 -5.67 3.10 -6.63
N ALA A 82 -6.75 2.47 -7.11
CA ALA A 82 -7.18 1.17 -6.63
C ALA A 82 -6.16 0.07 -6.97
N GLU A 83 -5.51 0.15 -8.14
CA GLU A 83 -4.37 -0.72 -8.48
C GLU A 83 -3.18 -0.49 -7.54
N GLN A 84 -2.81 0.78 -7.31
CA GLN A 84 -1.73 1.15 -6.40
C GLN A 84 -1.99 0.70 -4.95
N LEU A 85 -3.25 0.72 -4.50
CA LEU A 85 -3.69 0.32 -3.17
C LEU A 85 -4.22 -1.12 -3.11
N ALA A 86 -4.03 -1.93 -4.16
CA ALA A 86 -4.64 -3.25 -4.28
C ALA A 86 -4.41 -4.16 -3.06
N PRO A 87 -3.21 -4.24 -2.45
CA PRO A 87 -3.01 -5.07 -1.25
C PRO A 87 -3.89 -4.63 -0.07
N TYR A 88 -3.97 -3.32 0.18
CA TYR A 88 -4.76 -2.74 1.26
C TYR A 88 -6.26 -2.98 1.03
N LEU A 89 -6.75 -2.62 -0.16
CA LEU A 89 -8.17 -2.74 -0.50
C LEU A 89 -8.62 -4.20 -0.48
N HIS A 90 -7.80 -5.13 -0.98
CA HIS A 90 -8.08 -6.56 -0.91
C HIS A 90 -8.18 -7.04 0.55
N HIS A 91 -7.23 -6.63 1.40
CA HIS A 91 -7.22 -7.00 2.81
C HIS A 91 -8.46 -6.49 3.54
N ARG A 92 -8.80 -5.21 3.39
CA ARG A 92 -9.98 -4.63 4.05
C ARG A 92 -11.29 -5.25 3.58
N ARG A 93 -11.43 -5.57 2.30
CA ARG A 93 -12.66 -6.15 1.75
C ARG A 93 -12.85 -7.63 2.11
N THR A 94 -11.77 -8.39 2.22
CA THR A 94 -11.84 -9.86 2.33
C THR A 94 -11.36 -10.42 3.66
N GLY A 95 -10.64 -9.63 4.46
CA GLY A 95 -9.91 -10.09 5.63
C GLY A 95 -8.70 -10.98 5.31
N ARG A 96 -8.30 -11.12 4.04
CA ARG A 96 -7.23 -12.00 3.57
C ARG A 96 -6.09 -11.20 2.94
N PRO A 97 -4.83 -11.66 3.01
CA PRO A 97 -3.73 -10.97 2.34
C PRO A 97 -3.83 -11.15 0.82
N LEU A 98 -3.40 -10.13 0.07
CA LEU A 98 -3.20 -10.28 -1.37
C LEU A 98 -1.98 -11.17 -1.61
N VAL A 99 -2.15 -12.25 -2.38
CA VAL A 99 -1.10 -13.24 -2.61
C VAL A 99 -0.52 -13.09 -4.00
N VAL A 100 0.79 -12.88 -4.08
CA VAL A 100 1.55 -12.87 -5.34
C VAL A 100 2.40 -14.14 -5.42
N LEU A 101 2.18 -14.94 -6.47
CA LEU A 101 3.03 -16.10 -6.77
C LEU A 101 4.18 -15.67 -7.68
N LYS A 102 5.41 -15.82 -7.20
CA LYS A 102 6.62 -15.64 -8.01
C LYS A 102 7.28 -16.97 -8.31
N MET A 103 7.55 -17.24 -9.59
CA MET A 103 8.29 -18.43 -10.03
C MET A 103 9.45 -18.02 -10.96
N ALA A 104 10.53 -18.82 -10.95
CA ALA A 104 11.62 -18.72 -11.93
C ALA A 104 11.74 -20.07 -12.61
N THR A 105 11.59 -20.09 -13.93
CA THR A 105 11.67 -21.30 -14.75
C THR A 105 12.63 -21.11 -15.91
N THR A 106 13.16 -22.21 -16.43
CA THR A 106 13.69 -22.28 -17.78
C THR A 106 12.56 -22.14 -18.81
N VAL A 107 12.92 -22.00 -20.10
CA VAL A 107 11.95 -21.88 -21.20
C VAL A 107 11.07 -23.13 -21.35
N ASP A 108 11.59 -24.30 -20.97
CA ASP A 108 10.87 -25.57 -20.94
C ASP A 108 10.16 -25.84 -19.59
N GLY A 109 10.03 -24.82 -18.73
CA GLY A 109 9.20 -24.87 -17.52
C GLY A 109 9.86 -25.54 -16.31
N ARG A 110 11.19 -25.72 -16.29
CA ARG A 110 11.91 -26.35 -15.17
C ARG A 110 12.35 -25.32 -14.13
N ILE A 111 12.16 -25.63 -12.85
CA ILE A 111 12.66 -24.81 -11.72
C ILE A 111 14.03 -25.27 -11.19
N ALA A 112 14.50 -26.44 -11.65
CA ALA A 112 15.78 -27.04 -11.32
C ALA A 112 16.20 -28.01 -12.44
N ALA A 113 17.51 -28.22 -12.59
CA ALA A 113 18.06 -29.27 -13.43
C ALA A 113 17.80 -30.68 -12.82
N PRO A 114 17.95 -31.77 -13.59
CA PRO A 114 17.72 -33.14 -13.10
C PRO A 114 18.59 -33.53 -11.89
N ASP A 115 19.74 -32.88 -11.72
CA ASP A 115 20.64 -33.04 -10.58
C ASP A 115 20.23 -32.23 -9.33
N GLY A 116 19.10 -31.50 -9.40
CA GLY A 116 18.59 -30.65 -8.32
C GLY A 116 19.25 -29.27 -8.22
N SER A 117 20.20 -28.94 -9.11
CA SER A 117 20.80 -27.61 -9.17
C SER A 117 19.79 -26.58 -9.71
N SER A 118 19.75 -25.40 -9.11
CA SER A 118 18.79 -24.34 -9.48
C SER A 118 19.31 -22.94 -9.13
N ARG A 119 20.63 -22.79 -8.99
CA ARG A 119 21.20 -21.45 -8.80
C ARG A 119 21.18 -20.75 -10.15
N TRP A 120 20.69 -19.52 -10.12
CA TRP A 120 20.76 -18.60 -11.26
C TRP A 120 20.04 -19.10 -12.53
N VAL A 121 18.84 -19.68 -12.36
CA VAL A 121 17.90 -19.92 -13.48
C VAL A 121 17.59 -18.62 -14.24
N THR A 122 17.49 -17.50 -13.52
CA THR A 122 17.27 -16.17 -14.09
C THR A 122 18.48 -15.27 -13.91
N GLY A 123 18.65 -14.30 -14.82
CA GLY A 123 19.72 -13.28 -14.79
C GLY A 123 19.60 -12.23 -13.66
N PRO A 124 20.56 -11.31 -13.54
CA PRO A 124 20.62 -10.30 -12.48
C PRO A 124 19.42 -9.35 -12.44
N GLU A 125 18.92 -8.88 -13.58
CA GLU A 125 17.77 -7.98 -13.66
C GLU A 125 16.51 -8.59 -13.05
N ALA A 126 16.15 -9.80 -13.48
CA ALA A 126 15.02 -10.55 -12.93
C ALA A 126 15.14 -10.81 -11.42
N ARG A 127 16.36 -10.81 -10.86
CA ARG A 127 16.57 -10.94 -9.41
C ARG A 127 16.41 -9.62 -8.69
N ALA A 128 16.85 -8.51 -9.29
CA ALA A 128 16.57 -7.18 -8.78
C ALA A 128 15.06 -6.93 -8.69
N ASP A 129 14.29 -7.37 -9.68
CA ASP A 129 12.82 -7.28 -9.65
C ASP A 129 12.21 -8.09 -8.50
N VAL A 130 12.72 -9.29 -8.22
CA VAL A 130 12.26 -10.08 -7.06
C VAL A 130 12.62 -9.40 -5.74
N HIS A 131 13.75 -8.71 -5.66
CA HIS A 131 14.09 -7.93 -4.47
C HIS A 131 13.12 -6.76 -4.27
N ARG A 132 12.68 -6.10 -5.34
CA ARG A 132 11.62 -5.08 -5.30
C ARG A 132 10.30 -5.68 -4.81
N MET A 133 9.85 -6.80 -5.39
CA MET A 133 8.64 -7.50 -4.94
C MET A 133 8.69 -7.87 -3.45
N ARG A 134 9.86 -8.30 -2.94
CA ARG A 134 10.03 -8.62 -1.52
C ARG A 134 9.99 -7.37 -0.63
N ALA A 135 10.49 -6.23 -1.10
CA ALA A 135 10.43 -4.98 -0.35
C ALA A 135 9.01 -4.41 -0.27
N GLU A 136 8.18 -4.71 -1.28
CA GLU A 136 6.76 -4.32 -1.35
C GLU A 136 5.82 -5.32 -0.64
N SER A 137 6.34 -6.47 -0.19
CA SER A 137 5.55 -7.53 0.46
C SER A 137 5.78 -7.54 1.97
N ASP A 138 4.70 -7.59 2.75
CA ASP A 138 4.78 -7.73 4.21
C ASP A 138 5.37 -9.08 4.67
N ALA A 139 5.22 -10.13 3.85
CA ALA A 139 5.71 -11.47 4.16
C ALA A 139 6.17 -12.23 2.92
N VAL A 140 7.16 -13.12 3.10
CA VAL A 140 7.65 -14.04 2.07
C VAL A 140 7.49 -15.47 2.57
N CYS A 141 6.71 -16.27 1.85
CA CYS A 141 6.48 -17.68 2.18
C CYS A 141 7.25 -18.61 1.23
N VAL A 142 7.81 -19.68 1.79
CA VAL A 142 8.48 -20.75 1.03
C VAL A 142 8.09 -22.11 1.60
N GLY A 143 8.00 -23.13 0.74
CA GLY A 143 7.79 -24.51 1.19
C GLY A 143 9.00 -25.06 1.96
N SER A 144 8.77 -25.97 2.89
CA SER A 144 9.81 -26.57 3.77
C SER A 144 10.95 -27.23 2.99
N GLY A 145 10.66 -27.83 1.83
CA GLY A 145 11.68 -28.43 0.94
C GLY A 145 12.71 -27.43 0.41
N ASN A 146 12.41 -26.13 0.42
CA ASN A 146 13.36 -25.10 0.02
C ASN A 146 14.41 -24.81 1.13
N ARG A 147 14.10 -25.14 2.38
CA ARG A 147 14.95 -24.87 3.56
C ARG A 147 16.06 -25.91 3.73
N THR A 148 15.83 -27.14 3.29
CA THR A 148 16.73 -28.28 3.53
C THR A 148 17.83 -28.43 2.49
N GLY A 149 17.70 -27.80 1.31
CA GLY A 149 18.67 -27.93 0.23
C GLY A 149 19.84 -26.93 0.23
N ARG A 150 19.79 -25.82 1.00
CA ARG A 150 20.75 -24.70 0.83
C ARG A 150 21.03 -23.92 2.11
N ARG A 151 22.32 -23.71 2.43
CA ARG A 151 22.77 -22.53 3.20
C ARG A 151 22.49 -21.29 2.32
N SER A 152 21.39 -20.60 2.59
CA SER A 152 21.10 -19.28 2.03
C SER A 152 21.86 -18.22 2.85
N PRO A 153 22.60 -17.27 2.25
CA PRO A 153 23.16 -16.12 2.95
C PRO A 153 22.08 -15.07 3.30
N VAL A 154 20.86 -15.24 2.78
CA VAL A 154 19.72 -14.37 3.11
C VAL A 154 19.03 -14.99 4.32
N GLY A 155 19.37 -14.48 5.51
CA GLY A 155 18.76 -14.84 6.77
C GLY A 155 17.30 -14.42 6.78
N CYS A 156 16.40 -15.40 6.69
CA CYS A 156 15.04 -15.22 7.18
C CYS A 156 15.14 -15.22 8.72
N PRO A 157 14.67 -14.19 9.43
CA PRO A 157 14.56 -14.24 10.87
C PRO A 157 13.73 -15.47 11.23
N ARG A 158 14.25 -16.29 12.14
CA ARG A 158 13.44 -17.33 12.77
C ARG A 158 12.40 -16.61 13.61
N LEU A 159 11.14 -16.68 13.20
CA LEU A 159 10.03 -16.41 14.11
C LEU A 159 10.07 -17.54 15.15
N ALA A 160 10.46 -17.18 16.36
CA ALA A 160 10.32 -17.98 17.57
C ALA A 160 9.02 -17.58 18.27
#